data_AF-A0A0F9DH34-F1
#
_entry.id   AF-A0A0F9DH34-F1
#
_cell.length_a   1.000
_cell.length_b   1.000
_cell.length_c   1.000
_cell.angle_alpha   90.00
_cell.angle_beta   90.00
_cell.angle_gamma   90.00
#
_symmetry.space_group_name_H-M   'P 1'
#
loop_
_entity.id
_entity.type
_entity.pdbx_description
1 polymer ?
#
loop_
_entity_poly.entity_id
_entity_poly.type
_entity_poly.pdbx_seq_one_letter_code
_entity_poly.pdbx_strand_id
1 'polypeptide(L)'
;MPHVQIVYLMNTALQVFMCFCFAVRHHPAMKYAAPVRKALGVRTIFNLLGPLTNPAGADRQVMGVFDAAWVEPIAEVLAALGARRAMVVHADDGLDEISTTAATKIADAVDGQVTCRTVRAEDFGLPPASLADLAISSPEESAERIKAVLEGAAGADRDIVALNAAAALTVAGKADDIAAAVPLAAESIDSGAARRALEKLIEVSNSG
;
A
#
# COMPACT_ATOMS: atom_id res chain seq x y z
N MET A 1 -3.28 -3.09 28.33
CA MET A 1 -3.88 -3.66 27.10
C MET A 1 -3.22 -3.21 25.79
N PRO A 2 -2.83 -1.94 25.55
CA PRO A 2 -2.10 -1.57 24.30
C PRO A 2 -0.67 -2.12 24.24
N HIS A 3 0.04 -2.21 25.37
CA HIS A 3 1.41 -2.76 25.43
C HIS A 3 1.53 -4.22 24.98
N VAL A 4 0.52 -5.07 25.24
CA VAL A 4 0.56 -6.49 24.85
C VAL A 4 0.41 -6.66 23.34
N GLN A 5 -0.39 -5.80 22.70
CA GLN A 5 -0.58 -5.84 21.24
C GLN A 5 0.63 -5.32 20.47
N ILE A 6 1.30 -4.29 20.98
CA ILE A 6 2.56 -3.81 20.40
C ILE A 6 3.64 -4.89 20.51
N VAL A 7 3.76 -5.57 21.65
CA VAL A 7 4.72 -6.68 21.84
C VAL A 7 4.42 -7.84 20.90
N TYR A 8 3.14 -8.19 20.70
CA TYR A 8 2.75 -9.23 19.74
C TYR A 8 3.10 -8.83 18.30
N LEU A 9 2.78 -7.59 17.91
CA LEU A 9 3.11 -7.05 16.59
C LEU A 9 4.62 -7.05 16.34
N MET A 10 5.41 -6.68 17.34
CA MET A 10 6.87 -6.73 17.30
C MET A 10 7.38 -8.18 17.20
N ASN A 11 6.79 -9.13 17.93
CA ASN A 11 7.17 -10.54 17.85
C ASN A 11 6.86 -11.16 16.49
N THR A 12 5.68 -10.91 15.91
CA THR A 12 5.34 -11.35 14.55
C THR A 12 6.28 -10.71 13.52
N ALA A 13 6.54 -9.40 13.64
CA ALA A 13 7.47 -8.69 12.75
C ALA A 13 8.90 -9.23 12.86
N LEU A 14 9.37 -9.59 14.06
CA LEU A 14 10.71 -10.17 14.25
C LEU A 14 10.85 -11.59 13.69
N GLN A 15 9.75 -12.35 13.61
CA GLN A 15 9.78 -13.72 13.10
C GLN A 15 9.54 -13.80 11.59
N VAL A 16 8.73 -12.89 11.03
CA VAL A 16 8.22 -12.97 9.64
C VAL A 16 8.61 -11.74 8.81
N PHE A 17 9.21 -10.70 9.40
CA PHE A 17 9.48 -9.40 8.76
C PHE A 17 8.23 -8.71 8.19
N MET A 18 7.05 -9.09 8.70
CA MET A 18 5.75 -8.58 8.27
C MET A 18 4.80 -8.56 9.47
N CYS A 19 3.95 -7.54 9.54
CA CYS A 19 2.86 -7.45 10.50
C CYS A 19 1.68 -6.66 9.92
N PHE A 20 0.48 -6.90 10.47
CA PHE A 20 -0.73 -6.19 10.09
C PHE A 20 -1.26 -5.36 11.27
N CYS A 21 -1.22 -4.03 11.15
CA CYS A 21 -1.69 -3.10 12.17
C CYS A 21 -3.18 -2.75 11.97
N PHE A 22 -4.09 -3.44 12.65
CA PHE A 22 -5.53 -3.16 12.52
C PHE A 22 -5.93 -1.83 13.18
N ALA A 23 -6.33 -0.83 12.38
CA ALA A 23 -6.49 0.58 12.79
C ALA A 23 -7.38 0.79 14.05
N VAL A 24 -8.47 0.05 14.21
CA VAL A 24 -9.37 0.16 15.38
C VAL A 24 -8.63 -0.06 16.71
N ARG A 25 -7.57 -0.88 16.71
CA ARG A 25 -6.79 -1.21 17.90
C ARG A 25 -5.69 -0.19 18.20
N HIS A 26 -5.21 0.54 17.19
CA HIS A 26 -4.05 1.43 17.31
C HIS A 26 -4.40 2.92 17.42
N HIS A 27 -5.62 3.31 17.04
CA HIS A 27 -6.07 4.71 17.12
C HIS A 27 -7.31 4.87 18.02
N PRO A 28 -7.23 4.52 19.32
CA PRO A 28 -8.41 4.50 20.20
C PRO A 28 -9.05 5.88 20.40
N ALA A 29 -8.31 6.97 20.18
CA ALA A 29 -8.83 8.33 20.22
C ALA A 29 -9.78 8.64 19.04
N MET A 30 -9.71 7.89 17.93
CA MET A 30 -10.61 8.09 16.78
C MET A 30 -12.07 7.79 17.11
N LYS A 31 -12.35 7.05 18.21
CA LYS A 31 -13.71 6.80 18.70
C LYS A 31 -14.47 8.09 19.04
N TYR A 32 -13.76 9.15 19.43
CA TYR A 32 -14.39 10.44 19.77
C TYR A 32 -14.86 11.21 18.53
N ALA A 33 -14.17 11.04 17.39
CA ALA A 33 -14.54 11.67 16.12
C ALA A 33 -15.56 10.83 15.32
N ALA A 34 -15.69 9.53 15.61
CA ALA A 34 -16.51 8.60 14.83
C ALA A 34 -18.00 9.00 14.70
N PRO A 35 -18.72 9.47 15.75
CA PRO A 35 -20.13 9.85 15.63
C PRO A 35 -20.33 11.03 14.67
N VAL A 36 -19.47 12.05 14.78
CA VAL A 36 -19.51 13.25 13.93
C VAL A 36 -19.19 12.89 12.48
N ARG A 37 -18.17 12.06 12.25
CA ARG A 37 -17.81 11.58 10.90
C ARG A 37 -18.95 10.80 10.25
N LYS A 38 -19.61 9.92 11.01
CA LYS A 38 -20.76 9.16 10.53
C LYS A 38 -21.94 10.06 10.16
N ALA A 39 -22.19 11.10 10.95
CA ALA A 39 -23.25 12.07 10.68
C ALA A 39 -22.97 12.94 9.44
N LEU A 40 -21.71 13.31 9.22
CA LEU A 40 -21.31 14.12 8.05
C LEU A 40 -21.42 13.35 6.73
N GLY A 41 -21.13 12.05 6.71
CA GLY A 41 -21.27 11.21 5.52
C GLY A 41 -20.36 11.57 4.34
N VAL A 42 -19.44 12.52 4.50
CA VAL A 42 -18.51 13.00 3.48
C VAL A 42 -17.06 12.77 3.88
N ARG A 43 -16.14 12.78 2.90
CA ARG A 43 -14.70 12.72 3.15
C ARG A 43 -14.23 13.99 3.87
N THR A 44 -13.33 13.83 4.84
CA THR A 44 -12.79 14.92 5.68
C THR A 44 -11.28 14.77 5.83
N ILE A 45 -10.61 15.72 6.49
CA ILE A 45 -9.17 15.59 6.81
C ILE A 45 -8.84 14.31 7.59
N PHE A 46 -9.78 13.75 8.36
CA PHE A 46 -9.60 12.48 9.06
C PHE A 46 -9.39 11.28 8.12
N ASN A 47 -9.77 11.40 6.84
CA ASN A 47 -9.46 10.39 5.82
C ASN A 47 -7.98 10.43 5.40
N LEU A 48 -7.31 11.57 5.55
CA LEU A 48 -5.89 11.75 5.26
C LEU A 48 -5.00 11.43 6.47
N LEU A 49 -5.52 11.60 7.70
CA LEU A 49 -4.74 11.40 8.93
C LEU A 49 -4.39 9.94 9.24
N GLY A 50 -5.19 8.97 8.78
CA GLY A 50 -4.96 7.56 9.11
C GLY A 50 -3.58 7.08 8.67
N PRO A 51 -3.26 7.16 7.37
CA PRO A 51 -1.96 6.72 6.84
C PRO A 51 -0.77 7.52 7.41
N LEU A 52 -0.96 8.78 7.79
CA LEU A 52 0.08 9.62 8.42
C LEU A 52 0.48 9.15 9.83
N THR A 53 -0.27 8.24 10.45
CA THR A 53 -0.09 7.81 11.84
C THR A 53 0.28 6.32 11.92
N ASN A 54 1.31 5.92 11.17
CA ASN A 54 1.81 4.54 11.16
C ASN A 54 2.28 4.11 12.56
N PRO A 55 1.61 3.12 13.22
CA PRO A 55 1.96 2.70 14.57
C PRO A 55 3.34 2.06 14.71
N ALA A 56 3.89 1.53 13.62
CA ALA A 56 5.23 0.93 13.59
C ALA A 56 6.35 1.97 13.42
N GLY A 57 6.01 3.24 13.18
CA GLY A 57 6.99 4.30 12.96
C GLY A 57 7.81 4.11 11.69
N ALA A 58 7.22 3.53 10.63
CA ALA A 58 7.93 3.35 9.36
C ALA A 58 8.31 4.71 8.78
N ASP A 59 9.61 4.88 8.49
CA ASP A 59 10.18 6.07 7.86
C ASP A 59 10.05 6.03 6.32
N ARG A 60 9.52 4.93 5.78
CA ARG A 60 9.35 4.64 4.36
C ARG A 60 7.94 4.13 4.09
N GLN A 61 7.21 4.74 3.15
CA GLN A 61 5.82 4.34 2.84
C GLN A 61 5.35 4.68 1.42
N VAL A 62 4.45 3.86 0.89
CA VAL A 62 3.61 4.20 -0.26
C VAL A 62 2.22 4.51 0.28
N MET A 63 1.61 5.61 -0.15
CA MET A 63 0.32 6.08 0.34
C MET A 63 -0.61 6.48 -0.81
N GLY A 64 -1.74 5.79 -0.88
CA GLY A 64 -2.87 6.21 -1.68
C GLY A 64 -3.57 7.43 -1.12
N VAL A 65 -3.98 8.35 -1.99
CA VAL A 65 -4.94 9.41 -1.65
C VAL A 65 -6.15 9.36 -2.57
N PHE A 66 -7.27 9.82 -2.05
CA PHE A 66 -8.56 9.67 -2.70
C PHE A 66 -8.86 10.71 -3.78
N ASP A 67 -7.99 11.72 -3.94
CA ASP A 67 -8.11 12.82 -4.91
C ASP A 67 -6.71 13.35 -5.29
N ALA A 68 -6.51 13.63 -6.57
CA ALA A 68 -5.24 14.13 -7.13
C ALA A 68 -4.73 15.42 -6.47
N ALA A 69 -5.63 16.24 -5.93
CA ALA A 69 -5.29 17.48 -5.22
C ALA A 69 -4.52 17.22 -3.92
N TRP A 70 -4.62 16.03 -3.33
CA TRP A 70 -3.92 15.68 -2.09
C TRP A 70 -2.55 15.03 -2.31
N VAL A 71 -2.20 14.65 -3.53
CA VAL A 71 -0.96 13.89 -3.81
C VAL A 71 0.28 14.64 -3.33
N GLU A 72 0.45 15.88 -3.78
CA GLU A 72 1.61 16.71 -3.45
C GLU A 72 1.56 17.25 -2.00
N PRO A 73 0.44 17.82 -1.50
CA PRO A 73 0.37 18.30 -0.11
C PRO A 73 0.66 17.20 0.93
N ILE A 74 0.21 15.97 0.68
CA ILE A 74 0.47 14.87 1.61
C ILE A 74 1.93 14.40 1.55
N ALA A 75 2.57 14.45 0.38
CA ALA A 75 3.98 14.14 0.25
C ALA A 75 4.84 15.18 1.02
N GLU A 76 4.48 16.46 0.94
CA GLU A 76 5.12 17.54 1.73
C GLU A 76 4.92 17.32 3.24
N VAL A 77 3.72 16.96 3.68
CA VAL A 77 3.44 16.66 5.09
C VAL A 77 4.27 15.48 5.57
N LEU A 78 4.35 14.40 4.79
CA LEU A 78 5.16 13.23 5.13
C LEU A 78 6.66 13.57 5.24
N ALA A 79 7.18 14.37 4.32
CA ALA A 79 8.54 14.89 4.38
C ALA A 79 8.77 15.74 5.65
N ALA A 80 7.84 16.64 5.97
CA ALA A 80 7.92 17.49 7.16
C ALA A 80 7.83 16.70 8.49
N LEU A 81 7.09 15.58 8.49
CA LEU A 81 7.01 14.66 9.62
C LEU A 81 8.24 13.74 9.76
N GLY A 82 9.21 13.85 8.85
CA GLY A 82 10.48 13.12 8.92
C GLY A 82 10.49 11.78 8.19
N ALA A 83 9.57 11.53 7.25
CA ALA A 83 9.68 10.39 6.37
C ALA A 83 10.99 10.49 5.55
N ARG A 84 11.77 9.41 5.55
CA ARG A 84 12.98 9.31 4.73
C ARG A 84 12.63 9.18 3.25
N ARG A 85 11.61 8.38 2.94
CA ARG A 85 11.03 8.31 1.60
C ARG A 85 9.54 8.06 1.66
N ALA A 86 8.75 8.83 0.92
CA ALA A 86 7.31 8.56 0.79
C ALA A 86 6.87 8.73 -0.66
N MET A 87 6.05 7.81 -1.15
CA MET A 87 5.44 7.92 -2.46
C MET A 87 3.93 8.05 -2.30
N VAL A 88 3.38 9.19 -2.67
CA VAL A 88 1.93 9.45 -2.60
C VAL A 88 1.35 9.33 -4.00
N VAL A 89 0.25 8.59 -4.14
CA VAL A 89 -0.31 8.23 -5.45
C VAL A 89 -1.81 8.47 -5.53
N HIS A 90 -2.28 8.81 -6.73
CA HIS A 90 -3.69 8.83 -7.10
C HIS A 90 -3.84 8.59 -8.60
N ALA A 91 -4.75 7.70 -8.99
CA ALA A 91 -5.03 7.40 -10.39
C ALA A 91 -6.28 8.11 -10.91
N ASP A 92 -6.28 8.43 -12.21
CA ASP A 92 -7.36 9.17 -12.88
C ASP A 92 -8.69 8.39 -12.94
N ASP A 93 -8.64 7.07 -12.77
CA ASP A 93 -9.82 6.19 -12.59
C ASP A 93 -10.36 6.19 -11.15
N GLY A 94 -9.77 6.98 -10.26
CA GLY A 94 -10.21 7.19 -8.88
C GLY A 94 -9.60 6.23 -7.86
N LEU A 95 -8.68 5.35 -8.28
CA LEU A 95 -7.98 4.45 -7.37
C LEU A 95 -6.94 5.21 -6.52
N ASP A 96 -6.78 4.77 -5.28
CA ASP A 96 -5.74 5.22 -4.35
C ASP A 96 -4.48 4.32 -4.42
N GLU A 97 -4.17 3.83 -5.61
CA GLU A 97 -2.99 3.01 -5.92
C GLU A 97 -2.43 3.40 -7.31
N ILE A 98 -1.30 2.82 -7.72
CA ILE A 98 -0.82 2.97 -9.10
C ILE A 98 -1.66 2.07 -9.99
N SER A 99 -2.37 2.66 -10.94
CA SER A 99 -3.34 1.96 -11.78
C SER A 99 -2.70 1.33 -13.02
N THR A 100 -3.24 0.19 -13.43
CA THR A 100 -2.99 -0.42 -14.74
C THR A 100 -4.06 -0.07 -15.78
N THR A 101 -5.09 0.70 -15.40
CA THR A 101 -6.23 1.06 -16.26
C THR A 101 -6.26 2.55 -16.64
N ALA A 102 -5.52 3.39 -15.92
CA ALA A 102 -5.45 4.83 -16.14
C ALA A 102 -4.07 5.41 -15.78
N ALA A 103 -3.86 6.70 -16.06
CA ALA A 103 -2.67 7.38 -15.61
C ALA A 103 -2.71 7.61 -14.09
N THR A 104 -1.54 7.63 -13.45
CA THR A 104 -1.38 7.86 -12.01
C THR A 104 -0.47 9.04 -11.77
N LYS A 105 -0.96 10.04 -11.01
CA LYS A 105 -0.13 11.11 -10.45
C LYS A 105 0.62 10.58 -9.23
N ILE A 106 1.93 10.80 -9.22
CA ILE A 106 2.82 10.39 -8.14
C ILE A 106 3.56 11.62 -7.62
N ALA A 107 3.62 11.77 -6.29
CA ALA A 107 4.58 12.63 -5.61
C ALA A 107 5.57 11.75 -4.82
N ASP A 108 6.85 11.76 -5.22
CA ASP A 108 7.93 11.06 -4.53
C ASP A 108 8.67 12.08 -3.65
N ALA A 109 8.57 11.89 -2.34
CA ALA A 109 9.28 12.65 -1.32
C ALA A 109 10.53 11.86 -0.91
N VAL A 110 11.72 12.39 -1.21
CA VAL A 110 13.00 11.77 -0.85
C VAL A 110 13.84 12.79 -0.10
N ASP A 111 14.20 12.46 1.15
CA ASP A 111 15.06 13.29 2.00
C ASP A 111 14.64 14.78 2.03
N GLY A 112 13.33 15.03 2.15
CA GLY A 112 12.75 16.38 2.24
C GLY A 112 12.42 17.05 0.90
N GLN A 113 12.77 16.46 -0.24
CA GLN A 113 12.45 16.99 -1.57
C GLN A 113 11.29 16.23 -2.19
N VAL A 114 10.27 16.96 -2.66
CA VAL A 114 9.12 16.39 -3.35
C VAL A 114 9.26 16.60 -4.85
N THR A 115 9.10 15.52 -5.61
CA THR A 115 9.03 15.58 -7.08
C THR A 115 7.74 14.93 -7.56
N CYS A 116 7.07 15.59 -8.52
CA CYS A 116 5.82 15.09 -9.07
C CYS A 116 5.99 14.61 -10.51
N ARG A 117 5.32 13.52 -10.84
CA ARG A 117 5.23 12.99 -12.21
C ARG A 117 3.92 12.26 -12.41
N THR A 118 3.56 12.06 -13.67
CA THR A 118 2.45 11.19 -14.06
C THR A 118 3.03 10.00 -14.80
N VAL A 119 2.53 8.81 -14.47
CA VAL A 119 2.96 7.55 -15.07
C VAL A 119 1.76 6.75 -15.56
N ARG A 120 2.01 5.76 -16.42
CA ARG A 120 1.05 4.74 -16.83
C ARG A 120 1.70 3.36 -16.77
N ALA A 121 0.90 2.30 -16.77
CA ALA A 121 1.43 0.92 -16.74
C ALA A 121 2.39 0.63 -17.91
N GLU A 122 2.12 1.21 -19.07
CA GLU A 122 2.94 1.07 -20.27
C GLU A 122 4.38 1.59 -20.08
N ASP A 123 4.58 2.59 -19.21
CA ASP A 123 5.91 3.11 -18.86
C ASP A 123 6.79 2.07 -18.15
N PHE A 124 6.18 1.03 -17.61
CA PHE A 124 6.82 -0.07 -16.88
C PHE A 124 6.78 -1.40 -17.65
N GLY A 125 6.39 -1.37 -18.93
CA GLY A 125 6.30 -2.57 -19.76
C GLY A 125 5.12 -3.49 -19.44
N LEU A 126 4.13 -3.00 -18.68
CA LEU A 126 2.91 -3.74 -18.36
C LEU A 126 1.79 -3.37 -19.35
N PRO A 127 0.98 -4.35 -19.79
CA PRO A 127 -0.15 -4.07 -20.67
C PRO A 127 -1.23 -3.28 -19.91
N PRO A 128 -1.96 -2.37 -20.58
CA PRO A 128 -3.11 -1.74 -19.97
C PRO A 128 -4.23 -2.76 -19.73
N ALA A 129 -4.88 -2.66 -18.58
CA ALA A 129 -6.05 -3.44 -18.20
C ALA A 129 -7.32 -2.57 -18.21
N SER A 130 -8.49 -3.17 -18.03
CA SER A 130 -9.74 -2.46 -17.78
C SER A 130 -10.17 -2.59 -16.31
N LEU A 131 -10.98 -1.64 -15.82
CA LEU A 131 -11.57 -1.75 -14.48
C LEU A 131 -12.44 -3.00 -14.33
N ALA A 132 -13.05 -3.48 -15.42
CA ALA A 132 -13.84 -4.70 -15.41
C ALA A 132 -12.97 -5.95 -15.13
N ASP A 133 -11.72 -5.93 -15.59
CA ASP A 133 -10.77 -7.02 -15.33
C ASP A 133 -10.38 -7.09 -13.85
N LEU A 134 -10.45 -5.98 -13.10
CA LEU A 134 -10.04 -5.87 -11.69
C LEU A 134 -11.21 -5.87 -10.70
N ALA A 135 -12.44 -5.75 -11.18
CA ALA A 135 -13.63 -5.68 -10.33
C ALA A 135 -13.84 -6.97 -9.54
N ILE A 136 -14.11 -6.84 -8.24
CA ILE A 136 -14.42 -7.93 -7.31
C ILE A 136 -15.78 -7.71 -6.67
N SER A 137 -16.51 -8.78 -6.43
CA SER A 137 -17.87 -8.75 -5.89
C SER A 137 -17.97 -9.17 -4.42
N SER A 138 -16.94 -9.85 -3.87
CA SER A 138 -16.90 -10.23 -2.46
C SER A 138 -15.48 -10.31 -1.88
N PRO A 139 -15.34 -10.26 -0.54
CA PRO A 139 -14.06 -10.53 0.13
C PRO A 139 -13.50 -11.93 -0.15
N GLU A 140 -14.38 -12.93 -0.30
CA GLU A 140 -13.98 -14.30 -0.62
C GLU A 140 -13.36 -14.38 -2.01
N GLU A 141 -13.98 -13.74 -3.02
CA GLU A 141 -13.44 -13.63 -4.37
C GLU A 141 -12.09 -12.90 -4.37
N SER A 142 -11.98 -11.79 -3.62
CA SER A 142 -10.72 -11.07 -3.45
C SER A 142 -9.61 -11.98 -2.90
N ALA A 143 -9.91 -12.77 -1.87
CA ALA A 143 -8.95 -13.70 -1.28
C ALA A 143 -8.52 -14.80 -2.26
N GLU A 144 -9.44 -15.32 -3.07
CA GLU A 144 -9.14 -16.31 -4.11
C GLU A 144 -8.22 -15.73 -5.19
N ARG A 145 -8.51 -14.52 -5.67
CA ARG A 145 -7.69 -13.84 -6.69
C ARG A 145 -6.29 -13.51 -6.19
N ILE A 146 -6.18 -13.00 -4.96
CA ILE A 146 -4.87 -12.77 -4.31
C ILE A 146 -4.07 -14.07 -4.23
N LYS A 147 -4.69 -15.19 -3.81
CA LYS A 147 -4.01 -16.49 -3.78
C LYS A 147 -3.58 -16.93 -5.17
N ALA A 148 -4.42 -16.77 -6.19
CA ALA A 148 -4.07 -17.11 -7.56
C ALA A 148 -2.84 -16.32 -8.04
N VAL A 149 -2.78 -15.01 -7.77
CA VAL A 149 -1.59 -14.19 -8.06
C VAL A 149 -0.36 -14.74 -7.34
N LEU A 150 -0.47 -15.07 -6.06
CA LEU A 150 0.65 -15.60 -5.27
C LEU A 150 1.11 -17.01 -5.69
N GLU A 151 0.25 -17.77 -6.38
CA GLU A 151 0.61 -19.02 -7.05
C GLU A 151 1.15 -18.82 -8.48
N GLY A 152 1.32 -17.57 -8.92
CA GLY A 152 1.93 -17.22 -10.19
C GLY A 152 0.95 -17.07 -11.36
N ALA A 153 -0.37 -17.04 -11.12
CA ALA A 153 -1.35 -16.81 -12.18
C ALA A 153 -1.06 -15.51 -12.93
N ALA A 154 -1.03 -15.57 -14.26
CA ALA A 154 -0.84 -14.40 -15.11
C ALA A 154 -2.15 -13.62 -15.33
N GLY A 155 -2.04 -12.32 -15.61
CA GLY A 155 -3.18 -11.46 -15.95
C GLY A 155 -3.20 -10.15 -15.18
N ALA A 156 -4.27 -9.37 -15.37
CA ALA A 156 -4.41 -8.00 -14.86
C ALA A 156 -4.19 -7.89 -13.34
N ASP A 157 -4.65 -8.87 -12.56
CA ASP A 157 -4.42 -8.92 -11.10
C ASP A 157 -2.95 -8.98 -10.75
N ARG A 158 -2.19 -9.83 -11.45
CA ARG A 158 -0.76 -9.97 -11.22
C ARG A 158 -0.03 -8.70 -11.61
N ASP A 159 -0.42 -8.08 -12.72
CA ASP A 159 0.23 -6.87 -13.23
C ASP A 159 0.05 -5.69 -12.27
N ILE A 160 -1.16 -5.45 -11.74
CA ILE A 160 -1.39 -4.36 -10.78
C ILE A 160 -0.72 -4.63 -9.42
N VAL A 161 -0.69 -5.90 -8.98
CA VAL A 161 0.03 -6.29 -7.75
C VAL A 161 1.54 -6.08 -7.93
N ALA A 162 2.11 -6.52 -9.05
CA ALA A 162 3.53 -6.35 -9.33
C ALA A 162 3.92 -4.87 -9.41
N LEU A 163 3.09 -4.03 -10.03
CA LEU A 163 3.33 -2.59 -10.15
C LEU A 163 3.35 -1.88 -8.79
N ASN A 164 2.36 -2.14 -7.93
CA ASN A 164 2.30 -1.52 -6.60
C ASN A 164 3.37 -2.10 -5.64
N ALA A 165 3.69 -3.38 -5.76
CA ALA A 165 4.83 -3.98 -5.05
C ALA A 165 6.16 -3.36 -5.49
N ALA A 166 6.33 -3.08 -6.79
CA ALA A 166 7.50 -2.39 -7.32
C ALA A 166 7.66 -0.98 -6.75
N ALA A 167 6.56 -0.23 -6.58
CA ALA A 167 6.59 1.06 -5.88
C ALA A 167 7.04 0.90 -4.42
N ALA A 168 6.53 -0.10 -3.70
CA ALA A 168 6.94 -0.38 -2.33
C ALA A 168 8.43 -0.78 -2.23
N LEU A 169 8.93 -1.61 -3.15
CA LEU A 169 10.35 -1.99 -3.23
C LEU A 169 11.25 -0.78 -3.53
N THR A 170 10.80 0.10 -4.42
CA THR A 170 11.47 1.36 -4.75
C THR A 170 11.58 2.24 -3.50
N VAL A 171 10.46 2.50 -2.81
CA VAL A 171 10.45 3.27 -1.56
C VAL A 171 11.31 2.62 -0.47
N ALA A 172 11.35 1.29 -0.42
CA ALA A 172 12.22 0.51 0.46
C ALA A 172 13.71 0.53 0.07
N GLY A 173 14.09 1.17 -1.05
CA GLY A 173 15.47 1.26 -1.53
C GLY A 173 16.03 -0.05 -2.05
N LYS A 174 15.17 -0.92 -2.60
CA LYS A 174 15.57 -2.19 -3.23
C LYS A 174 15.83 -2.07 -4.73
N ALA A 175 15.43 -0.95 -5.33
CA ALA A 175 15.71 -0.56 -6.71
C ALA A 175 15.75 0.96 -6.81
N ASP A 176 16.36 1.47 -7.88
CA ASP A 176 16.51 2.91 -8.12
C ASP A 176 15.18 3.56 -8.52
N ASP A 177 14.36 2.85 -9.29
CA ASP A 177 13.04 3.29 -9.72
C ASP A 177 12.04 2.12 -9.84
N ILE A 178 10.78 2.47 -10.14
CA ILE A 178 9.68 1.52 -10.27
C ILE A 178 9.93 0.53 -11.41
N ALA A 179 10.46 0.99 -12.55
CA ALA A 179 10.71 0.12 -13.70
C ALA A 179 11.75 -0.97 -13.38
N ALA A 180 12.82 -0.61 -12.68
CA ALA A 180 13.82 -1.55 -12.19
C ALA A 180 13.28 -2.48 -11.08
N ALA A 181 12.25 -2.07 -10.34
CA ALA A 181 11.63 -2.86 -9.29
C ALA A 181 10.57 -3.87 -9.79
N VAL A 182 9.94 -3.64 -10.95
CA VAL A 182 8.92 -4.56 -11.50
C VAL A 182 9.43 -6.00 -11.65
N PRO A 183 10.62 -6.26 -12.23
CA PRO A 183 11.16 -7.62 -12.30
C PRO A 183 11.39 -8.26 -10.93
N LEU A 184 11.75 -7.48 -9.91
CA LEU A 184 11.94 -7.98 -8.54
C LEU A 184 10.60 -8.39 -7.90
N ALA A 185 9.55 -7.60 -8.14
CA ALA A 185 8.20 -7.92 -7.69
C ALA A 185 7.67 -9.20 -8.38
N ALA A 186 7.89 -9.32 -9.69
CA ALA A 186 7.54 -10.52 -10.46
C ALA A 186 8.29 -11.76 -9.96
N GLU A 187 9.60 -11.67 -9.75
CA GLU A 187 10.41 -12.77 -9.20
C GLU A 187 9.92 -13.22 -7.82
N SER A 188 9.54 -12.27 -6.95
CA SER A 188 8.99 -12.60 -5.63
C SER A 188 7.70 -13.44 -5.71
N ILE A 189 6.91 -13.25 -6.77
CA ILE A 189 5.71 -14.06 -7.07
C ILE A 189 6.14 -15.40 -7.66
N ASP A 190 6.92 -15.39 -8.75
CA ASP A 190 7.28 -16.60 -9.51
C ASP A 190 8.11 -17.60 -8.71
N SER A 191 8.98 -17.12 -7.83
CA SER A 191 9.77 -17.97 -6.93
C SER A 191 8.95 -18.55 -5.77
N GLY A 192 7.66 -18.16 -5.65
CA GLY A 192 6.77 -18.47 -4.52
C GLY A 192 7.19 -17.83 -3.19
N ALA A 193 8.09 -16.84 -3.20
CA ALA A 193 8.57 -16.21 -1.96
C ALA A 193 7.44 -15.42 -1.28
N ALA A 194 6.63 -14.71 -2.07
CA ALA A 194 5.46 -13.98 -1.59
C ALA A 194 4.42 -14.91 -0.95
N ARG A 195 4.14 -16.06 -1.57
CA ARG A 195 3.25 -17.09 -1.00
C ARG A 195 3.78 -17.61 0.34
N ARG A 196 5.06 -18.01 0.41
CA ARG A 196 5.65 -18.50 1.66
C ARG A 196 5.64 -17.46 2.77
N ALA A 197 5.79 -16.17 2.44
CA ALA A 197 5.68 -15.08 3.40
C ALA A 197 4.26 -14.99 3.99
N LEU A 198 3.22 -15.11 3.15
CA LEU A 198 1.83 -15.15 3.59
C LEU A 198 1.54 -16.37 4.48
N GLU A 199 1.98 -17.57 4.06
CA GLU A 199 1.81 -18.81 4.83
C GLU A 199 2.42 -18.69 6.23
N LYS A 200 3.64 -18.16 6.30
CA LYS A 200 4.33 -17.93 7.58
C LYS A 200 3.63 -16.88 8.45
N LEU A 201 3.07 -15.83 7.84
CA LEU A 201 2.28 -14.85 8.58
C LEU A 201 1.01 -15.50 9.17
N ILE A 202 0.32 -16.34 8.40
CA ILE A 202 -0.87 -17.08 8.86
C ILE A 202 -0.51 -18.01 10.01
N GLU A 203 0.56 -18.79 9.87
CA GLU A 203 1.05 -19.70 10.92
C GLU A 203 1.33 -18.97 12.22
N VAL A 204 2.15 -17.90 12.18
CA VAL A 204 2.54 -17.16 13.38
C VAL A 204 1.36 -16.41 13.99
N SER A 205 0.48 -15.81 13.18
CA SER A 205 -0.67 -15.04 13.69
C SER A 205 -1.78 -15.89 14.32
N ASN A 206 -1.87 -17.18 13.96
CA ASN A 206 -2.83 -18.11 14.56
C ASN A 206 -2.24 -18.96 15.70
N SER A 207 -0.93 -18.89 15.92
CA SER A 207 -0.23 -19.67 16.96
C SER A 207 -0.17 -18.97 18.32
N GLY A 208 -0.84 -17.82 18.49
CA GLY A 208 -0.77 -16.96 19.68
C GLY A 208 -2.11 -16.62 20.31
#